data_AF-A0A8X6YAP4-F1
#
_entry.id   AF-A0A8X6YAP4-F1
#
_cell.length_a   1.000
_cell.length_b   1.000
_cell.length_c   1.000
_cell.angle_alpha   90.00
_cell.angle_beta   90.00
_cell.angle_gamma   90.00
#
_symmetry.space_group_name_H-M   'P 1'
#
loop_
_entity.id
_entity.type
_entity.pdbx_description
1 polymer ?
#
loop_
_entity_poly.entity_id
_entity_poly.type
_entity_poly.pdbx_seq_one_letter_code
_entity_poly.pdbx_strand_id
1 'polypeptide(L)'
;MVMAKKLDAEAVKNGLELIILIDRSSSIDPKDFKLGINFIKFLLAEFGVRNGNNTSGTRAAVLTFGNAVDVVFNLDNGTIIGPQAASRALDTIQVISVLGIKEKNVIMKIFKYEEKYTAQNN
;
A
#
# COMPACT_ATOMS: atom_id res chain seq x y z
N MET A 1 22.46 14.62 7.28
CA MET A 1 21.72 13.81 6.27
C MET A 1 21.76 12.37 6.74
N VAL A 2 20.67 11.85 7.30
CA VAL A 2 20.60 10.44 7.73
C VAL A 2 20.28 9.63 6.48
N MET A 3 21.20 8.78 6.03
CA MET A 3 20.92 7.81 4.98
C MET A 3 19.91 6.81 5.54
N ALA A 4 18.76 6.65 4.88
CA ALA A 4 17.81 5.60 5.20
C ALA A 4 18.57 4.25 5.23
N LYS A 5 18.41 3.51 6.33
CA LYS A 5 19.01 2.19 6.47
C LYS A 5 18.33 1.29 5.43
N LYS A 6 19.05 0.98 4.34
CA LYS A 6 18.58 0.02 3.33
C LYS A 6 18.18 -1.27 4.03
N LEU A 7 17.07 -1.85 3.59
CA LEU A 7 16.66 -3.20 3.99
C LEU A 7 17.84 -4.17 3.79
N ASP A 8 18.06 -5.06 4.74
CA ASP A 8 19.10 -6.09 4.59
C ASP A 8 18.72 -7.09 3.48
N ALA A 9 19.71 -7.86 3.01
CA ALA A 9 19.53 -8.76 1.86
C ALA A 9 18.46 -9.84 2.12
N GLU A 10 18.28 -10.25 3.38
CA GLU A 10 17.30 -11.25 3.78
C GLU A 10 15.88 -10.67 3.73
N ALA A 11 15.69 -9.44 4.22
CA ALA A 11 14.43 -8.70 4.11
C ALA A 11 14.06 -8.40 2.65
N VAL A 12 15.05 -8.12 1.79
CA VAL A 12 14.82 -7.93 0.34
C VAL A 12 14.42 -9.25 -0.33
N LYS A 13 15.02 -10.37 0.07
CA LYS A 13 14.74 -11.69 -0.50
C LYS A 13 13.38 -12.23 -0.05
N ASN A 14 13.14 -12.25 1.26
CA ASN A 14 11.89 -12.76 1.83
C ASN A 14 10.73 -11.81 1.54
N GLY A 15 11.01 -10.51 1.41
CA GLY A 15 10.00 -9.50 1.14
C GLY A 15 8.94 -9.48 2.22
N LEU A 16 7.83 -8.82 1.90
CA LEU A 16 6.65 -8.74 2.75
C LEU A 16 5.45 -8.40 1.88
N GLU A 17 4.26 -8.77 2.35
CA GLU A 17 3.01 -8.37 1.73
C GLU A 17 2.45 -7.15 2.46
N LEU A 18 2.36 -6.03 1.75
CA LEU A 18 1.76 -4.80 2.25
C LEU A 18 0.31 -4.71 1.81
N ILE A 19 -0.63 -4.86 2.73
CA ILE A 19 -2.04 -4.53 2.47
C ILE A 19 -2.31 -3.15 3.02
N ILE A 20 -2.58 -2.20 2.11
CA ILE A 20 -2.78 -0.79 2.42
C ILE A 20 -4.24 -0.45 2.15
N LEU A 21 -4.91 0.06 3.18
CA LEU A 21 -6.28 0.56 3.09
C LEU A 21 -6.27 2.09 3.26
N ILE A 22 -6.87 2.80 2.30
CA ILE A 22 -6.89 4.26 2.20
C ILE A 22 -8.32 4.77 2.40
N ASP A 23 -8.51 5.65 3.37
CA ASP A 23 -9.78 6.38 3.52
C ASP A 23 -9.88 7.47 2.45
N ARG A 24 -10.98 7.47 1.66
CA ARG A 24 -11.28 8.50 0.66
C ARG A 24 -12.60 9.24 0.91
N SER A 25 -13.08 9.21 2.16
CA SER A 25 -14.29 9.92 2.58
C SER A 25 -14.21 11.43 2.30
N SER A 26 -15.36 12.05 2.03
CA SER A 26 -15.51 13.48 1.73
C SER A 26 -15.09 14.41 2.87
N SER A 27 -14.84 13.84 4.04
CA SER A 27 -14.35 14.50 5.24
C SER A 27 -12.91 14.95 5.16
N ILE A 28 -12.12 14.27 4.34
CA ILE A 28 -10.68 14.44 4.27
C ILE A 28 -10.41 15.66 3.41
N ASP A 29 -9.55 16.55 3.90
CA ASP A 29 -9.11 17.68 3.08
C ASP A 29 -8.34 17.14 1.86
N PRO A 30 -8.62 17.61 0.63
CA PRO A 30 -7.91 17.16 -0.56
C PRO A 30 -6.38 17.27 -0.45
N LYS A 31 -5.85 18.23 0.32
CA LYS A 31 -4.41 18.35 0.58
C LYS A 31 -3.90 17.24 1.48
N ASP A 32 -4.63 16.90 2.54
CA ASP A 32 -4.28 15.81 3.46
C ASP A 32 -4.38 14.45 2.76
N PHE A 33 -5.39 14.28 1.91
CA PHE A 33 -5.51 13.10 1.06
C PHE A 33 -4.30 12.94 0.14
N LYS A 34 -3.92 14.02 -0.56
CA LYS A 34 -2.74 14.03 -1.42
C LYS A 34 -1.44 13.74 -0.65
N LEU A 35 -1.32 14.23 0.58
CA LEU A 35 -0.20 13.92 1.47
C LEU A 35 -0.16 12.42 1.80
N GLY A 36 -1.30 11.82 2.14
CA GLY A 36 -1.42 10.38 2.38
C GLY A 36 -1.03 9.54 1.17
N ILE A 37 -1.50 9.90 -0.03
CA ILE A 37 -1.10 9.23 -1.28
C ILE A 37 0.41 9.34 -1.52
N ASN A 38 0.99 10.52 -1.32
CA ASN A 38 2.43 10.70 -1.47
C ASN A 38 3.24 9.88 -0.47
N PHE A 39 2.75 9.75 0.77
CA PHE A 39 3.37 8.89 1.77
C PHE A 39 3.35 7.41 1.36
N ILE A 40 2.23 6.93 0.82
CA ILE A 40 2.12 5.55 0.33
C ILE A 40 3.07 5.33 -0.85
N LYS A 41 3.16 6.27 -1.80
CA LYS A 41 4.13 6.21 -2.90
C LYS A 41 5.56 6.10 -2.39
N PHE A 42 5.91 6.90 -1.38
CA PHE A 42 7.20 6.83 -0.72
C PHE A 42 7.45 5.45 -0.11
N LEU A 43 6.49 4.89 0.65
CA LEU A 43 6.62 3.55 1.23
C LEU A 43 6.81 2.47 0.15
N LEU A 44 5.97 2.44 -0.88
CA LEU A 44 6.06 1.44 -1.95
C LEU A 44 7.40 1.53 -2.70
N ALA A 45 7.97 2.73 -2.81
CA ALA A 45 9.31 2.93 -3.35
C ALA A 45 10.42 2.43 -2.43
N GLU A 46 10.35 2.74 -1.13
CA GLU A 46 11.33 2.31 -0.14
C GLU A 46 11.38 0.77 -0.02
N PHE A 47 10.23 0.11 -0.07
CA PHE A 47 10.14 -1.35 -0.03
C PHE A 47 10.35 -2.04 -1.39
N GLY A 48 10.50 -1.27 -2.48
CA GLY A 48 10.79 -1.82 -3.81
C GLY A 48 9.70 -2.75 -4.36
N VAL A 49 8.42 -2.40 -4.18
CA VAL A 49 7.28 -3.28 -4.49
C VAL A 49 7.27 -3.78 -5.94
N ARG A 50 7.05 -5.09 -6.11
CA ARG A 50 6.99 -5.81 -7.39
C ARG A 50 6.04 -7.03 -7.33
N ASN A 51 4.75 -6.82 -7.57
CA ASN A 51 3.78 -7.92 -7.63
C ASN A 51 3.99 -8.84 -8.84
N GLY A 52 4.56 -8.33 -9.92
CA GLY A 52 4.95 -9.13 -11.09
C GLY A 52 6.03 -10.19 -10.79
N ASN A 53 6.67 -10.16 -9.61
CA ASN A 53 7.51 -11.22 -9.10
C ASN A 53 6.78 -11.92 -7.94
N ASN A 54 6.43 -13.20 -8.11
CA ASN A 54 5.73 -14.01 -7.12
C ASN A 54 6.66 -14.95 -6.32
N THR A 55 7.97 -14.84 -6.51
CA THR A 55 8.95 -15.78 -5.90
C THR A 55 9.81 -15.14 -4.80
N SER A 56 9.88 -13.81 -4.74
CA SER A 56 10.71 -13.06 -3.78
C SER A 56 10.36 -11.58 -3.77
N GLY A 57 10.68 -10.88 -2.68
CA GLY A 57 10.55 -9.43 -2.59
C GLY A 57 9.17 -8.93 -2.21
N THR A 58 9.06 -7.62 -1.98
CA THR A 58 7.83 -7.01 -1.45
C THR A 58 6.72 -6.99 -2.50
N ARG A 59 5.52 -7.41 -2.11
CA ARG A 59 4.28 -7.24 -2.87
C ARG A 59 3.33 -6.32 -2.11
N ALA A 60 2.42 -5.67 -2.81
CA ALA A 60 1.43 -4.81 -2.17
C ALA A 60 0.03 -4.98 -2.77
N ALA A 61 -0.98 -4.77 -1.94
CA ALA A 61 -2.35 -4.51 -2.36
C ALA A 61 -2.75 -3.14 -1.84
N VAL A 62 -3.44 -2.36 -2.67
CA VAL A 62 -4.00 -1.07 -2.28
C VAL A 62 -5.49 -1.10 -2.50
N LEU A 63 -6.22 -0.80 -1.44
CA LEU A 63 -7.66 -0.66 -1.42
C LEU A 63 -8.00 0.74 -0.93
N THR A 64 -9.08 1.30 -1.44
CA THR A 64 -9.67 2.54 -0.93
C THR A 64 -11.05 2.24 -0.36
N PHE A 65 -11.49 3.00 0.63
CA PHE A 65 -12.85 2.89 1.16
C PHE A 65 -13.49 4.26 1.36
N GLY A 66 -14.80 4.28 1.15
CA GLY A 66 -15.70 5.36 1.50
C GLY A 66 -17.08 4.75 1.71
N ASN A 67 -18.00 4.96 0.76
CA ASN A 67 -19.29 4.25 0.76
C ASN A 67 -19.18 2.78 0.35
N ALA A 68 -18.13 2.41 -0.39
CA ALA A 68 -17.80 1.06 -0.79
C ALA A 68 -16.27 0.88 -0.78
N VAL A 69 -15.80 -0.36 -0.84
CA VAL A 69 -14.38 -0.70 -1.00
C VAL A 69 -14.05 -0.84 -2.47
N ASP A 70 -13.06 -0.07 -2.95
CA ASP A 70 -12.53 -0.15 -4.30
C ASP A 70 -11.10 -0.72 -4.26
N VAL A 71 -10.85 -1.79 -5.00
CA VAL A 71 -9.50 -2.38 -5.14
C VAL A 71 -8.76 -1.63 -6.24
N VAL A 72 -7.68 -0.93 -5.89
CA VAL A 72 -6.82 -0.23 -6.85
C VAL A 72 -5.92 -1.24 -7.55
N PHE A 73 -5.30 -2.12 -6.77
CA PHE A 73 -4.64 -3.34 -7.23
C PHE A 73 -4.50 -4.34 -6.09
N ASN A 74 -4.50 -5.63 -6.43
CA ASN A 74 -4.27 -6.74 -5.50
C ASN A 74 -2.84 -7.31 -5.63
N LEU A 75 -2.49 -8.26 -4.77
CA LEU A 75 -1.17 -8.90 -4.73
C LEU A 75 -0.80 -9.65 -6.02
N ASP A 76 -1.80 -10.09 -6.78
CA ASP A 76 -1.63 -10.86 -8.02
C ASP A 76 -1.61 -9.98 -9.27
N ASN A 77 -1.73 -8.66 -9.11
CA ASN A 77 -1.70 -7.74 -10.23
C ASN A 77 -0.29 -7.64 -10.83
N GLY A 78 -0.03 -8.47 -11.83
CA GLY A 78 1.25 -8.55 -12.53
C GLY A 78 1.67 -7.28 -13.26
N THR A 79 0.78 -6.28 -13.43
CA THR A 79 1.17 -4.99 -14.02
C THR A 79 1.97 -4.11 -13.05
N ILE A 80 1.96 -4.43 -11.75
CA ILE A 80 2.75 -3.73 -10.73
C ILE A 80 4.18 -4.30 -10.72
N ILE A 81 4.93 -3.96 -11.75
CA ILE A 81 6.31 -4.47 -12.00
C ILE A 81 7.42 -3.70 -11.25
N GLY A 82 7.05 -2.69 -10.46
CA GLY A 82 7.98 -1.83 -9.73
C GLY A 82 7.30 -0.61 -9.10
N PRO A 83 8.04 0.17 -8.29
CA PRO A 83 7.52 1.38 -7.63
C PRO A 83 6.87 2.40 -8.56
N GLN A 84 7.39 2.56 -9.78
CA GLN A 84 6.83 3.51 -10.74
C GLN A 84 5.44 3.06 -11.24
N ALA A 85 5.25 1.76 -11.49
CA ALA A 85 3.95 1.22 -11.87
C ALA A 85 2.95 1.34 -10.72
N ALA A 86 3.38 1.05 -9.48
CA ALA A 86 2.57 1.25 -8.29
C ALA A 86 2.16 2.72 -8.10
N SER A 87 3.10 3.66 -8.27
CA SER A 87 2.84 5.10 -8.18
C SER A 87 1.79 5.56 -9.20
N ARG A 88 1.89 5.09 -10.45
CA ARG A 88 0.91 5.40 -11.51
C ARG A 88 -0.47 4.83 -11.19
N ALA A 89 -0.55 3.64 -10.58
CA ALA A 89 -1.83 3.09 -10.14
C ALA A 89 -2.46 3.97 -9.05
N LEU A 90 -1.67 4.50 -8.11
CA LEU A 90 -2.14 5.42 -7.07
C LEU A 90 -2.59 6.79 -7.61
N ASP A 91 -2.06 7.24 -8.74
CA ASP A 91 -2.49 8.49 -9.40
C ASP A 91 -3.94 8.44 -9.90
N THR A 92 -4.52 7.23 -10.03
CA THR A 92 -5.92 7.05 -10.45
C THR A 92 -6.92 7.35 -9.32
N ILE A 93 -6.46 7.44 -8.07
CA ILE A 93 -7.35 7.57 -6.91
C ILE A 93 -7.82 9.02 -6.76
N GLN A 94 -9.13 9.20 -6.62
CA GLN A 94 -9.78 10.49 -6.40
C GLN A 94 -10.58 10.46 -5.08
N VAL A 95 -10.62 11.61 -4.38
CA VAL A 95 -11.48 11.80 -3.19
C VAL A 95 -12.95 11.71 -3.62
N ILE A 96 -13.81 11.12 -2.78
CA ILE A 96 -15.26 11.16 -3.03
C ILE A 96 -15.75 12.59 -2.81
N SER A 97 -16.24 13.24 -3.87
CA SER A 97 -16.96 14.51 -3.73
C SER A 97 -18.41 14.25 -3.33
N VAL A 98 -18.70 14.25 -2.03
CA VAL A 98 -20.09 14.33 -1.55
C VAL A 98 -20.36 15.77 -1.14
N LEU A 99 -21.40 16.38 -1.71
CA LEU A 99 -21.94 17.64 -1.21
C LEU A 99 -22.43 17.41 0.24
N GLY A 100 -21.62 17.76 1.24
CA GLY A 100 -22.14 18.16 2.56
C GLY A 100 -21.92 17.27 3.78
N ILE A 101 -21.12 16.19 3.77
CA ILE A 101 -20.84 15.45 5.02
C ILE A 101 -19.34 15.26 5.23
N LYS A 102 -18.82 15.79 6.35
CA LYS A 102 -17.42 15.65 6.78
C LYS A 102 -17.35 14.83 8.08
N GLU A 103 -17.00 13.55 8.00
CA GLU A 103 -16.59 12.72 9.15
C GLU A 103 -15.06 12.65 9.29
N LYS A 104 -14.47 13.50 10.13
CA LYS A 104 -13.01 13.53 10.31
C LYS A 104 -12.52 12.24 10.99
N ASN A 105 -11.96 11.30 10.24
CA ASN A 105 -11.01 10.30 10.72
C ASN A 105 -10.11 9.88 9.54
N VAL A 106 -8.77 9.94 9.69
CA VAL A 106 -7.84 9.31 8.75
C VAL A 106 -7.26 8.11 9.47
N ILE A 107 -7.73 6.90 9.14
CA ILE A 107 -7.18 5.66 9.70
C ILE A 107 -6.40 4.95 8.59
N MET A 108 -5.08 5.12 8.59
CA MET A 108 -4.18 4.27 7.84
C MET A 108 -3.85 3.03 8.67
N LYS A 109 -4.23 1.85 8.19
CA LYS A 109 -3.92 0.57 8.86
C LYS A 109 -3.00 -0.26 7.97
N ILE A 110 -1.76 -0.45 8.41
CA ILE A 110 -0.83 -1.39 7.79
C ILE A 110 -1.00 -2.73 8.50
N PHE A 111 -1.25 -3.78 7.73
CA PHE A 111 -1.20 -5.16 8.23
C PHE A 111 0.10 -5.81 7.77
N LYS A 112 0.81 -6.47 8.69
CA LYS A 112 1.88 -7.42 8.36
C LYS A 112 1.29 -8.82 8.44
N TYR A 113 1.35 -9.59 7.36
CA TYR A 113 1.02 -11.00 7.38
C TYR A 113 2.28 -11.81 7.69
N GLU A 114 2.22 -12.68 8.71
CA GLU A 114 3.28 -13.64 9.05
C GLU A 114 2.67 -15.04 9.02
N GLU A 115 3.17 -15.92 8.13
CA GLU A 115 2.82 -17.34 8.20
C GLU A 115 3.47 -17.98 9.44
N LYS A 116 2.65 -18.61 10.29
CA LYS A 116 3.16 -19.43 11.39
C LYS A 116 3.69 -20.74 10.83
N TYR A 117 5.00 -20.86 10.71
CA TYR A 117 5.63 -22.14 10.40
C TYR A 117 5.39 -23.12 11.56
N THR A 118 4.58 -24.16 11.34
CA THR A 118 4.44 -25.27 12.29
C THR A 118 5.40 -26.36 11.86
N ALA A 119 6.51 -26.50 12.58
CA ALA A 119 7.38 -27.66 12.43
C ALA A 119 6.58 -28.90 12.86
N GLN A 120 6.24 -29.77 11.91
CA GLN A 120 5.80 -31.12 12.23
C GLN A 120 7.03 -31.88 12.72
N ASN A 121 7.10 -32.12 14.03
CA ASN A 121 8.05 -33.05 14.62
C ASN A 121 7.59 -34.48 14.30
N ASN A 122 8.44 -35.21 13.57
CA ASN A 122 8.39 -36.67 13.47
C ASN A 122 8.95 -37.31 14.74
#